data_AF-K2GTZ0-F1
#
_entry.id   AF-K2GTZ0-F1
#
_cell.length_a   1.000
_cell.length_b   1.000
_cell.length_c   1.000
_cell.angle_alpha   90.00
_cell.angle_beta   90.00
_cell.angle_gamma   90.00
#
_symmetry.space_group_name_H-M   'P 1'
#
loop_
_entity.id
_entity.type
_entity.pdbx_description
1 polymer ?
#
loop_
_entity_poly.entity_id
_entity_poly.type
_entity_poly.pdbx_seq_one_letter_code
_entity_poly.pdbx_strand_id
1 'polypeptide(L)'
;MVYNELNDETEIERIRNDVFEQSHLCGRDLFGIKPIEYSCLSYLAYSQKTNDINQTKIITEYLKKRFWEVENQHNDTVLTYVLGYNSKNKIKVISFKGTDSPNDLISDIKLFGEVVFPAFFVKFIPIYNEETIQKVSYVMSLFGSKAFPTPYDDLINTAKNVVKKYNETTIPIVLTGHSLGGAIANIVGSNLGLSTFGISSPGIYSGTKNFGIKKKSINTFTRTLIPENDLISSMGRHGGEQINVPCYEHFWKCHGIKNTLCTISVLCHEKEMHSLCKEEWNKWNFNSTTW
;
A
#
# COMPACT_ATOMS: atom_id res chain seq x y z
N MET A 1 26.25 45.73 -20.70
CA MET A 1 25.68 44.81 -19.70
C MET A 1 24.68 43.95 -20.42
N VAL A 2 25.07 42.73 -20.78
CA VAL A 2 24.15 41.74 -21.33
C VAL A 2 23.56 41.04 -20.11
N TYR A 3 22.27 41.27 -19.85
CA TYR A 3 21.52 40.43 -18.94
C TYR A 3 21.44 39.06 -19.61
N ASN A 4 22.14 38.07 -19.04
CA ASN A 4 21.96 36.68 -19.41
C ASN A 4 20.60 36.25 -18.88
N GLU A 5 19.60 36.19 -19.75
CA GLU A 5 18.45 35.29 -19.58
C GLU A 5 18.98 33.85 -19.66
N LEU A 6 19.58 33.37 -18.57
CA LEU A 6 19.67 31.93 -18.34
C LEU A 6 18.24 31.42 -18.27
N ASN A 7 17.89 30.51 -19.18
CA ASN A 7 16.56 29.93 -19.38
C ASN A 7 15.82 29.64 -18.06
N ASP A 8 14.93 30.55 -17.67
CA ASP A 8 14.06 30.45 -16.51
C ASP A 8 13.27 29.12 -16.50
N GLU A 9 12.88 28.61 -17.68
CA GLU A 9 12.24 27.30 -17.81
C GLU A 9 13.12 26.13 -17.35
N THR A 10 14.42 26.13 -17.67
CA THR A 10 15.34 25.05 -17.27
C THR A 10 15.69 25.10 -15.79
N GLU A 11 15.74 26.30 -15.22
CA GLU A 11 15.96 26.50 -13.79
C GLU A 11 14.70 26.12 -12.99
N ILE A 12 13.51 26.52 -13.46
CA ILE A 12 12.22 26.11 -12.90
C ILE A 12 12.00 24.60 -13.01
N GLU A 13 12.36 23.96 -14.13
CA GLU A 13 12.25 22.51 -14.29
C GLU A 13 13.20 21.76 -13.35
N ARG A 14 14.41 22.28 -13.15
CA ARG A 14 15.36 21.76 -12.16
C ARG A 14 14.83 21.90 -10.73
N ILE A 15 14.33 23.08 -10.36
CA ILE A 15 13.72 23.34 -9.05
C ILE A 15 12.50 22.43 -8.82
N ARG A 16 11.66 22.22 -9.84
CA ARG A 16 10.51 21.30 -9.76
C ARG A 16 10.94 19.85 -9.55
N ASN A 17 11.98 19.40 -10.25
CA ASN A 17 12.52 18.06 -10.07
C ASN A 17 13.07 17.85 -8.65
N ASP A 18 13.74 18.86 -8.07
CA ASP A 18 14.21 18.82 -6.68
C ASP A 18 13.05 18.66 -5.68
N VAL A 19 11.88 19.26 -5.95
CA VAL A 19 10.67 19.11 -5.11
C VAL A 19 10.10 17.69 -5.17
N PHE A 20 10.07 17.05 -6.34
CA PHE A 20 9.61 15.66 -6.45
C PHE A 20 10.55 14.70 -5.71
N GLU A 21 11.87 14.92 -5.79
CA GLU A 21 12.84 14.09 -5.08
C GLU A 21 12.77 14.21 -3.56
N GLN A 22 12.23 15.34 -3.05
CA GLN A 22 12.01 15.58 -1.62
C GLN A 22 10.60 15.23 -1.15
N SER A 23 9.68 14.91 -2.06
CA SER A 23 8.31 14.52 -1.72
C SER A 23 8.27 13.13 -1.08
N HIS A 24 7.45 12.97 -0.02
CA HIS A 24 7.19 11.68 0.62
C HIS A 24 6.59 10.63 -0.34
N LEU A 25 5.97 11.06 -1.44
CA LEU A 25 5.37 10.17 -2.45
C LEU A 25 6.37 9.70 -3.52
N CYS A 26 7.31 10.56 -3.92
CA CYS A 26 8.16 10.34 -5.11
C CYS A 26 9.64 10.19 -4.78
N GLY A 27 10.05 10.71 -3.63
CA GLY A 27 11.39 10.59 -3.07
C GLY A 27 11.68 9.20 -2.54
N ARG A 28 12.96 9.00 -2.19
CA ARG A 28 13.40 7.78 -1.51
C ARG A 28 13.28 7.98 -0.02
N ASP A 29 12.90 6.93 0.67
CA ASP A 29 12.91 6.93 2.13
C ASP A 29 14.29 6.67 2.72
N LEU A 30 14.34 6.52 4.05
CA LEU A 30 15.55 6.23 4.82
C LEU A 30 16.24 4.90 4.46
N PHE A 31 15.56 4.01 3.74
CA PHE A 31 16.09 2.77 3.21
C PHE A 31 16.49 2.87 1.73
N GLY A 32 16.38 4.06 1.14
CA GLY A 32 16.63 4.30 -0.27
C GLY A 32 15.56 3.73 -1.20
N ILE A 33 14.35 3.45 -0.69
CA ILE A 33 13.25 2.83 -1.44
C ILE A 33 12.19 3.89 -1.74
N LYS A 34 11.70 3.94 -2.99
CA LYS A 34 10.56 4.79 -3.36
C LYS A 34 9.22 4.11 -3.05
N PRO A 35 8.16 4.86 -2.73
CA PRO A 35 6.78 4.34 -2.58
C PRO A 35 6.27 3.47 -3.74
N ILE A 36 6.65 3.81 -4.98
CA ILE A 36 6.30 3.01 -6.16
C ILE A 36 6.93 1.61 -6.12
N GLU A 37 8.14 1.46 -5.57
CA GLU A 37 8.82 0.16 -5.46
C GLU A 37 8.11 -0.76 -4.46
N TYR A 38 7.63 -0.22 -3.33
CA TYR A 38 6.77 -0.96 -2.40
C TYR A 38 5.46 -1.40 -3.05
N SER A 39 4.87 -0.53 -3.88
CA SER A 39 3.64 -0.83 -4.61
C SER A 39 3.85 -1.91 -5.67
N CYS A 40 4.98 -1.89 -6.38
CA CYS A 40 5.40 -2.95 -7.29
C CYS A 40 5.56 -4.30 -6.57
N LEU A 41 6.27 -4.34 -5.44
CA LEU A 41 6.43 -5.57 -4.64
C LEU A 41 5.09 -6.07 -4.08
N SER A 42 4.20 -5.15 -3.71
CA SER A 42 2.83 -5.48 -3.28
C SER A 42 1.97 -6.01 -4.42
N TYR A 43 2.11 -5.49 -5.63
CA TYR A 43 1.45 -6.01 -6.82
C TYR A 43 1.94 -7.43 -7.13
N LEU A 44 3.26 -7.68 -7.10
CA LEU A 44 3.83 -9.00 -7.41
C LEU A 44 3.36 -10.10 -6.45
N ALA A 45 2.94 -9.76 -5.22
CA ALA A 45 2.33 -10.72 -4.32
C ALA A 45 1.07 -11.39 -4.88
N TYR A 46 0.41 -10.77 -5.88
CA TYR A 46 -0.77 -11.29 -6.58
C TYR A 46 -0.44 -12.03 -7.89
N SER A 47 0.82 -12.04 -8.35
CA SER A 47 1.17 -12.44 -9.72
C SER A 47 1.10 -13.95 -10.00
N GLN A 48 1.01 -14.80 -8.97
CA GLN A 48 0.96 -16.27 -9.15
C GLN A 48 -0.43 -16.80 -9.55
N LYS A 49 -1.50 -16.01 -9.33
CA LYS A 49 -2.89 -16.40 -9.65
C LYS A 49 -3.51 -15.57 -10.78
N THR A 50 -3.00 -14.38 -11.01
CA THR A 50 -3.44 -13.54 -12.12
C THR A 50 -2.75 -14.07 -13.39
N ASN A 51 -3.52 -14.38 -14.44
CA ASN A 51 -3.00 -14.74 -15.77
C ASN A 51 -2.30 -13.55 -16.46
N ASP A 52 -1.71 -12.64 -15.69
CA ASP A 52 -1.25 -11.32 -16.11
C ASP A 52 0.27 -11.28 -16.27
N ILE A 53 0.75 -12.20 -17.12
CA ILE A 53 2.17 -12.42 -17.40
C ILE A 53 2.82 -11.14 -17.93
N ASN A 54 2.10 -10.33 -18.71
CA ASN A 54 2.60 -9.10 -19.30
C ASN A 54 2.80 -7.99 -18.27
N GLN A 55 1.83 -7.74 -17.38
CA GLN A 55 1.96 -6.69 -16.35
C GLN A 55 3.03 -7.06 -15.33
N THR A 56 3.05 -8.32 -14.90
CA THR A 56 4.06 -8.86 -13.99
C THR A 56 5.47 -8.69 -14.57
N LYS A 57 5.64 -8.92 -15.87
CA LYS A 57 6.94 -8.73 -16.56
C LYS A 57 7.37 -7.26 -16.55
N ILE A 58 6.48 -6.31 -16.83
CA ILE A 58 6.80 -4.87 -16.80
C ILE A 58 7.28 -4.46 -15.40
N ILE A 59 6.55 -4.88 -14.36
CA ILE A 59 6.90 -4.57 -12.96
C ILE A 59 8.22 -5.21 -12.55
N THR A 60 8.45 -6.46 -12.94
CA THR A 60 9.70 -7.17 -12.65
C THR A 60 10.90 -6.48 -13.31
N GLU A 61 10.77 -6.06 -14.57
CA GLU A 61 11.84 -5.33 -15.27
C GLU A 61 12.07 -3.93 -14.67
N TYR A 62 11.00 -3.24 -14.26
CA TYR A 62 11.11 -1.97 -13.53
C TYR A 62 11.92 -2.10 -12.22
N LEU A 63 11.64 -3.16 -11.45
CA LEU A 63 12.32 -3.48 -10.20
C LEU A 63 13.77 -3.94 -10.44
N LYS A 64 14.04 -4.78 -11.44
CA LYS A 64 15.41 -5.22 -11.79
C LYS A 64 16.33 -4.06 -12.12
N LYS A 65 15.84 -3.08 -12.90
CA LYS A 65 16.59 -1.84 -13.21
C LYS A 65 16.95 -1.03 -11.96
N ARG A 66 16.25 -1.27 -10.86
CA ARG A 66 16.46 -0.67 -9.53
C ARG A 66 17.11 -1.65 -8.54
N PHE A 67 17.82 -2.67 -9.05
CA PHE A 67 18.63 -3.62 -8.28
C PHE A 67 17.84 -4.56 -7.37
N TRP A 68 16.56 -4.78 -7.65
CA TRP A 68 15.74 -5.75 -6.92
C TRP A 68 15.84 -7.14 -7.52
N GLU A 69 16.09 -8.10 -6.64
CA GLU A 69 15.92 -9.54 -6.86
C GLU A 69 14.64 -9.95 -6.13
N VAL A 70 13.70 -10.57 -6.84
CA VAL A 70 12.37 -10.86 -6.31
C VAL A 70 12.08 -12.35 -6.36
N GLU A 71 11.73 -12.91 -5.21
CA GLU A 71 11.36 -14.30 -5.04
C GLU A 71 9.92 -14.42 -4.54
N ASN A 72 9.11 -15.19 -5.26
CA ASN A 72 7.75 -15.47 -4.84
C ASN A 72 7.75 -16.65 -3.87
N GLN A 73 7.06 -16.51 -2.73
CA GLN A 73 7.06 -17.51 -1.67
C GLN A 73 5.63 -17.77 -1.19
N HIS A 74 5.36 -19.02 -0.83
CA HIS A 74 4.04 -19.44 -0.37
C HIS A 74 4.19 -20.28 0.90
N ASN A 75 3.25 -20.12 1.83
CA ASN A 75 3.04 -21.05 2.92
C ASN A 75 1.70 -21.76 2.65
N ASP A 76 1.78 -23.08 2.42
CA ASP A 76 0.88 -23.97 1.66
C ASP A 76 -0.64 -23.86 1.89
N THR A 77 -1.11 -23.09 2.86
CA THR A 77 -2.54 -22.93 3.14
C THR A 77 -3.00 -21.57 3.68
N VAL A 78 -2.10 -20.69 4.15
CA VAL A 78 -2.52 -19.52 4.98
C VAL A 78 -2.00 -18.18 4.48
N LEU A 79 -0.78 -18.11 3.94
CA LEU A 79 -0.13 -16.82 3.64
C LEU A 79 0.72 -16.90 2.38
N THR A 80 0.48 -15.97 1.45
CA THR A 80 1.33 -15.75 0.28
C THR A 80 2.12 -14.47 0.48
N TYR A 81 3.40 -14.48 0.11
CA TYR A 81 4.25 -13.30 0.22
C TYR A 81 5.35 -13.29 -0.84
N VAL A 82 5.91 -12.11 -1.05
CA VAL A 82 7.05 -11.91 -1.94
C VAL A 82 8.22 -11.39 -1.13
N LEU A 83 9.40 -11.95 -1.36
CA LEU A 83 10.66 -11.48 -0.80
C LEU A 83 11.40 -10.70 -1.88
N GLY A 84 11.58 -9.40 -1.67
CA GLY A 84 12.45 -8.57 -2.48
C GLY A 84 13.77 -8.32 -1.75
N TYR A 85 14.90 -8.48 -2.43
CA TYR A 85 16.21 -8.07 -1.94
C TYR A 85 16.78 -7.00 -2.87
N ASN A 86 17.12 -5.83 -2.32
CA ASN A 86 17.79 -4.78 -3.08
C ASN A 86 19.31 -4.92 -2.90
N SER A 87 20.02 -5.29 -3.97
CA SER A 87 21.45 -5.57 -3.92
C SER A 87 22.31 -4.30 -3.78
N LYS A 88 21.77 -3.12 -4.12
CA LYS A 88 22.44 -1.81 -3.95
C LYS A 88 22.31 -1.29 -2.53
N ASN A 89 21.10 -1.27 -1.98
CA ASN A 89 20.82 -0.71 -0.65
C ASN A 89 21.01 -1.73 0.48
N LYS A 90 21.23 -3.01 0.15
CA LYS A 90 21.39 -4.12 1.10
C LYS A 90 20.20 -4.22 2.06
N ILE A 91 19.00 -4.30 1.50
CA ILE A 91 17.75 -4.36 2.28
C ILE A 91 16.81 -5.43 1.75
N LYS A 92 16.09 -6.08 2.66
CA LYS A 92 15.02 -7.03 2.37
C LYS A 92 13.65 -6.37 2.56
N VAL A 93 12.74 -6.63 1.63
CA VAL A 93 11.33 -6.25 1.74
C VAL A 93 10.49 -7.51 1.67
N ILE A 94 9.65 -7.71 2.69
CA ILE A 94 8.67 -8.79 2.70
C ILE A 94 7.31 -8.17 2.40
N SER A 95 6.74 -8.55 1.27
CA SER A 95 5.46 -8.08 0.79
C SER A 95 4.39 -9.14 1.03
N PHE A 96 3.44 -8.88 1.92
CA PHE A 96 2.34 -9.81 2.17
C PHE A 96 1.22 -9.59 1.15
N LYS A 97 0.75 -10.69 0.56
CA LYS A 97 -0.41 -10.67 -0.31
C LYS A 97 -1.67 -10.37 0.51
N GLY A 98 -2.52 -9.47 0.01
CA GLY A 98 -3.89 -9.37 0.47
C GLY A 98 -4.81 -10.33 -0.27
N THR A 99 -6.08 -9.96 -0.41
CA THR A 99 -7.10 -10.85 -0.95
C THR A 99 -7.34 -10.63 -2.45
N ASP A 100 -7.62 -11.70 -3.21
CA ASP A 100 -7.71 -11.69 -4.68
C ASP A 100 -9.03 -11.10 -5.23
N SER A 101 -10.11 -11.08 -4.44
CA SER A 101 -11.42 -10.58 -4.90
C SER A 101 -12.07 -9.60 -3.91
N PRO A 102 -12.90 -8.65 -4.38
CA PRO A 102 -13.68 -7.76 -3.51
C PRO A 102 -14.61 -8.49 -2.53
N ASN A 103 -15.11 -9.68 -2.89
CA ASN A 103 -15.97 -10.48 -2.03
C ASN A 103 -15.19 -11.20 -0.92
N ASP A 104 -13.97 -11.65 -1.23
CA ASP A 104 -13.08 -12.22 -0.23
C ASP A 104 -12.53 -11.12 0.70
N LEU A 105 -12.26 -9.93 0.15
CA LEU A 105 -11.90 -8.73 0.90
C LEU A 105 -12.96 -8.33 1.94
N ILE A 106 -14.25 -8.39 1.59
CA ILE A 106 -15.36 -8.20 2.56
C ILE A 106 -15.30 -9.24 3.68
N SER A 107 -15.00 -10.48 3.33
CA SER A 107 -14.91 -11.58 4.28
C SER A 107 -13.69 -11.44 5.20
N ASP A 108 -12.60 -10.84 4.72
CA ASP A 108 -11.41 -10.52 5.52
C ASP A 108 -11.57 -9.22 6.33
N ILE A 109 -12.39 -8.27 5.88
CA ILE A 109 -12.75 -7.08 6.66
C ILE A 109 -13.55 -7.45 7.91
N LYS A 110 -14.35 -8.53 7.85
CA LYS A 110 -14.99 -9.11 9.05
C LYS A 110 -13.97 -9.43 10.14
N LEU A 111 -12.78 -9.89 9.76
CA LEU A 111 -11.65 -10.18 10.67
C LEU A 111 -11.21 -8.94 11.45
N PHE A 112 -11.37 -7.75 10.86
CA PHE A 112 -11.03 -6.45 11.45
C PHE A 112 -12.26 -5.67 11.95
N GLY A 113 -13.43 -6.30 11.99
CA GLY A 113 -14.70 -5.63 12.27
C GLY A 113 -14.73 -4.89 13.59
N GLU A 114 -14.13 -5.44 14.65
CA GLU A 114 -14.04 -4.79 15.96
C GLU A 114 -13.26 -3.47 15.94
N VAL A 115 -12.37 -3.29 14.97
CA VAL A 115 -11.49 -2.12 14.84
C VAL A 115 -12.05 -1.14 13.81
N VAL A 116 -12.54 -1.67 12.71
CA VAL A 116 -13.09 -0.93 11.58
C VAL A 116 -14.43 -0.31 11.93
N PHE A 117 -15.33 -1.08 12.56
CA PHE A 117 -16.71 -0.67 12.78
C PHE A 117 -16.85 0.57 13.69
N PRO A 118 -16.20 0.64 14.87
CA PRO A 118 -16.33 1.82 15.74
C PRO A 118 -15.75 3.08 15.09
N ALA A 119 -14.62 2.97 14.39
CA ALA A 119 -13.98 4.11 13.74
C ALA A 119 -14.79 4.63 12.55
N PHE A 120 -15.39 3.72 11.78
CA PHE A 120 -16.27 4.06 10.66
C PHE A 120 -17.57 4.72 11.15
N PHE A 121 -18.22 4.15 12.18
CA PHE A 121 -19.49 4.65 12.71
C PHE A 121 -19.37 6.10 13.25
N VAL A 122 -18.27 6.43 13.95
CA VAL A 122 -18.05 7.76 14.52
C VAL A 122 -17.94 8.86 13.44
N LYS A 123 -17.49 8.53 12.22
CA LYS A 123 -17.34 9.48 11.11
C LYS A 123 -18.68 9.97 10.56
N PHE A 124 -19.75 9.21 10.76
CA PHE A 124 -21.09 9.52 10.22
C PHE A 124 -22.07 10.05 11.26
N ILE A 125 -21.68 10.14 12.53
CA ILE A 125 -22.51 10.75 13.59
C ILE A 125 -23.01 12.16 13.23
N PRO A 126 -22.26 13.04 12.53
CA PRO A 126 -22.75 14.39 12.22
C PRO A 126 -23.42 14.56 10.84
N ILE A 127 -23.49 13.54 9.97
CA ILE A 127 -23.99 13.72 8.59
C ILE A 127 -25.01 12.63 8.24
N TYR A 128 -26.30 12.99 8.25
CA TYR A 128 -27.39 12.15 7.75
C TYR A 128 -27.74 12.56 6.32
N ASN A 129 -27.19 11.87 5.32
CA ASN A 129 -27.67 11.93 3.93
C ASN A 129 -27.84 10.50 3.37
N GLU A 130 -28.63 10.34 2.31
CA GLU A 130 -28.93 9.02 1.71
C GLU A 130 -27.66 8.25 1.31
N GLU A 131 -26.66 8.95 0.79
CA GLU A 131 -25.38 8.34 0.42
C GLU A 131 -24.61 7.80 1.66
N THR A 132 -24.65 8.52 2.77
CA THR A 132 -24.10 8.08 4.05
C THR A 132 -24.85 6.87 4.58
N ILE A 133 -26.18 6.87 4.50
CA ILE A 133 -27.02 5.75 4.94
C ILE A 133 -26.71 4.50 4.13
N GLN A 134 -26.52 4.62 2.82
CA GLN A 134 -26.13 3.50 1.96
C GLN A 134 -24.74 2.97 2.33
N LYS A 135 -23.76 3.83 2.57
CA LYS A 135 -22.41 3.43 3.02
C LYS A 135 -22.46 2.74 4.39
N VAL A 136 -23.23 3.27 5.34
CA VAL A 136 -23.40 2.67 6.68
C VAL A 136 -24.12 1.33 6.61
N SER A 137 -25.21 1.25 5.84
CA SER A 137 -25.98 0.02 5.65
C SER A 137 -25.16 -1.06 4.96
N TYR A 138 -24.39 -0.67 3.93
CA TYR A 138 -23.46 -1.56 3.27
C TYR A 138 -22.44 -2.11 4.26
N VAL A 139 -21.79 -1.26 5.05
CA VAL A 139 -20.79 -1.69 6.04
C VAL A 139 -21.43 -2.55 7.14
N MET A 140 -22.63 -2.22 7.62
CA MET A 140 -23.37 -3.06 8.58
C MET A 140 -23.68 -4.46 8.03
N SER A 141 -23.99 -4.57 6.74
CA SER A 141 -24.24 -5.87 6.10
C SER A 141 -22.99 -6.77 6.10
N LEU A 142 -21.79 -6.18 6.15
CA LEU A 142 -20.54 -6.93 6.20
C LEU A 142 -20.31 -7.57 7.58
N PHE A 143 -20.91 -7.09 8.67
CA PHE A 143 -20.57 -7.50 10.06
C PHE A 143 -21.63 -8.34 10.79
N GLY A 144 -22.52 -9.03 10.07
CA GLY A 144 -23.60 -9.85 10.67
C GLY A 144 -23.16 -10.95 11.66
N SER A 145 -24.11 -11.48 12.43
CA SER A 145 -23.98 -12.28 13.67
C SER A 145 -23.18 -13.60 13.64
N LYS A 146 -22.48 -13.94 12.55
CA LYS A 146 -21.60 -15.11 12.44
C LYS A 146 -20.11 -14.76 12.23
N ALA A 147 -19.74 -13.48 12.32
CA ALA A 147 -18.43 -12.96 11.87
C ALA A 147 -17.22 -13.19 12.79
N PHE A 148 -17.39 -13.84 13.96
CA PHE A 148 -16.30 -13.97 14.94
C PHE A 148 -16.12 -15.39 15.49
N PRO A 149 -15.55 -16.31 14.69
CA PRO A 149 -14.64 -17.30 15.24
C PRO A 149 -13.23 -17.11 14.67
N THR A 150 -12.25 -17.50 15.49
CA THR A 150 -10.78 -17.36 15.47
C THR A 150 -10.05 -18.11 14.35
N PRO A 151 -9.58 -17.42 13.29
CA PRO A 151 -8.31 -17.77 12.62
C PRO A 151 -7.32 -16.58 12.45
N TYR A 152 -7.62 -15.40 13.03
CA TYR A 152 -6.77 -14.21 12.93
C TYR A 152 -5.36 -14.39 13.51
N ASP A 153 -5.28 -15.02 14.69
CA ASP A 153 -4.01 -15.22 15.38
C ASP A 153 -3.07 -16.12 14.57
N ASP A 154 -3.60 -17.12 13.85
CA ASP A 154 -2.81 -18.02 13.03
C ASP A 154 -2.17 -17.29 11.83
N LEU A 155 -2.90 -16.37 11.20
CA LEU A 155 -2.38 -15.55 10.10
C LEU A 155 -1.25 -14.62 10.57
N ILE A 156 -1.46 -13.89 11.66
CA ILE A 156 -0.47 -12.96 12.22
C ILE A 156 0.75 -13.72 12.76
N ASN A 157 0.55 -14.85 13.43
CA ASN A 157 1.64 -15.68 13.93
C ASN A 157 2.45 -16.28 12.77
N THR A 158 1.77 -16.72 11.70
CA THR A 158 2.44 -17.18 10.48
C THR A 158 3.27 -16.07 9.85
N ALA A 159 2.72 -14.86 9.72
CA ALA A 159 3.46 -13.71 9.20
C ALA A 159 4.68 -13.34 10.07
N LYS A 160 4.54 -13.37 11.41
CA LYS A 160 5.67 -13.19 12.34
C LYS A 160 6.76 -14.26 12.14
N ASN A 161 6.38 -15.52 11.93
CA ASN A 161 7.33 -16.61 11.69
C ASN A 161 8.06 -16.46 10.36
N VAL A 162 7.37 -15.99 9.31
CA VAL A 162 7.99 -15.63 8.03
C VAL A 162 9.04 -14.54 8.23
N VAL A 163 8.72 -13.46 8.95
CA VAL A 163 9.69 -12.38 9.22
C VAL A 163 10.90 -12.92 9.99
N LYS A 164 10.69 -13.74 11.03
CA LYS A 164 11.78 -14.34 11.81
C LYS A 164 12.69 -15.24 10.97
N LYS A 165 12.15 -15.97 10.00
CA LYS A 165 12.92 -16.83 9.08
C LYS A 165 13.98 -16.03 8.30
N TYR A 166 13.66 -14.80 7.90
CA TYR A 166 14.54 -13.97 7.09
C TYR A 166 15.32 -12.92 7.88
N ASN A 167 15.05 -12.82 9.19
CA ASN A 167 15.70 -11.89 10.10
C ASN A 167 17.14 -12.31 10.40
N GLU A 168 18.01 -12.03 9.44
CA GLU A 168 19.46 -12.08 9.61
C GLU A 168 19.91 -10.77 10.29
N THR A 169 20.80 -10.86 11.27
CA THR A 169 21.22 -9.73 12.12
C THR A 169 21.89 -8.58 11.36
N THR A 170 22.22 -8.75 10.08
CA THR A 170 23.01 -7.81 9.29
C THR A 170 22.24 -7.09 8.18
N ILE A 171 21.00 -7.51 7.86
CA ILE A 171 20.24 -6.94 6.74
C ILE A 171 18.90 -6.41 7.28
N PRO A 172 18.62 -5.10 7.16
CA PRO A 172 17.33 -4.55 7.58
C PRO A 172 16.17 -5.19 6.81
N ILE A 173 15.02 -5.28 7.47
CA ILE A 173 13.78 -5.77 6.88
C ILE A 173 12.72 -4.67 6.97
N VAL A 174 12.04 -4.43 5.85
CA VAL A 174 10.82 -3.61 5.78
C VAL A 174 9.66 -4.49 5.36
N LEU A 175 8.48 -4.26 5.94
CA LEU A 175 7.28 -4.99 5.57
C LEU A 175 6.38 -4.13 4.70
N THR A 176 5.79 -4.70 3.66
CA THR A 176 4.82 -4.01 2.81
C THR A 176 3.68 -4.96 2.47
N GLY A 177 2.66 -4.41 1.83
CA GLY A 177 1.53 -5.17 1.35
C GLY A 177 0.39 -4.25 0.98
N HIS A 178 -0.50 -4.79 0.17
CA HIS A 178 -1.71 -4.12 -0.27
C HIS A 178 -2.93 -4.63 0.51
N SER A 179 -3.89 -3.75 0.80
CA SER A 179 -5.17 -4.15 1.43
C SER A 179 -4.95 -4.91 2.75
N LEU A 180 -5.49 -6.12 2.90
CA LEU A 180 -5.23 -7.02 4.03
C LEU A 180 -3.73 -7.24 4.27
N GLY A 181 -2.94 -7.44 3.21
CA GLY A 181 -1.49 -7.64 3.31
C GLY A 181 -0.78 -6.43 3.93
N GLY A 182 -1.26 -5.22 3.64
CA GLY A 182 -0.76 -4.00 4.26
C GLY A 182 -1.13 -3.89 5.74
N ALA A 183 -2.32 -4.34 6.13
CA ALA A 183 -2.70 -4.42 7.54
C ALA A 183 -1.84 -5.44 8.31
N ILE A 184 -1.59 -6.62 7.72
CA ILE A 184 -0.69 -7.64 8.27
C ILE A 184 0.72 -7.04 8.45
N ALA A 185 1.25 -6.38 7.42
CA ALA A 185 2.55 -5.70 7.49
C ALA A 185 2.60 -4.71 8.65
N ASN A 186 1.61 -3.81 8.76
CA ASN A 186 1.52 -2.79 9.80
C ASN A 186 1.45 -3.39 11.22
N ILE A 187 0.69 -4.48 11.40
CA ILE A 187 0.53 -5.17 12.68
C ILE A 187 1.85 -5.87 13.07
N VAL A 188 2.39 -6.70 12.16
CA VAL A 188 3.60 -7.48 12.41
C VAL A 188 4.79 -6.55 12.61
N GLY A 189 4.95 -5.54 11.76
CA GLY A 189 6.06 -4.59 11.86
C GLY A 189 5.98 -3.75 13.14
N SER A 190 4.80 -3.28 13.52
CA SER A 190 4.63 -2.56 14.80
C SER A 190 4.88 -3.45 16.02
N ASN A 191 4.62 -4.75 15.93
CA ASN A 191 4.90 -5.72 17.00
C ASN A 191 6.41 -6.01 17.11
N LEU A 192 7.09 -6.15 15.97
CA LEU A 192 8.51 -6.50 15.90
C LEU A 192 9.46 -5.30 15.85
N GLY A 193 8.95 -4.07 15.77
CA GLY A 193 9.76 -2.85 15.66
C GLY A 193 10.38 -2.63 14.28
N LEU A 194 9.70 -3.08 13.22
CA LEU A 194 10.15 -2.97 11.83
C LEU A 194 9.34 -1.92 11.08
N SER A 195 10.00 -1.14 10.21
CA SER A 195 9.31 -0.18 9.35
C SER A 195 8.35 -0.90 8.41
N THR A 196 7.22 -0.24 8.13
CA THR A 196 6.20 -0.76 7.23
C THR A 196 5.77 0.31 6.23
N PHE A 197 5.34 -0.16 5.06
CA PHE A 197 4.71 0.66 4.04
C PHE A 197 3.43 -0.04 3.54
N GLY A 198 2.28 0.33 4.09
CA GLY A 198 0.99 -0.22 3.68
C GLY A 198 0.44 0.52 2.47
N ILE A 199 -0.08 -0.21 1.47
CA ILE A 199 -0.77 0.38 0.32
C ILE A 199 -2.24 0.04 0.39
N SER A 200 -3.09 1.06 0.36
CA SER A 200 -4.54 0.88 0.41
C SER A 200 -5.00 -0.01 1.58
N SER A 201 -4.29 0.01 2.70
CA SER A 201 -4.58 -0.86 3.86
C SER A 201 -5.67 -0.25 4.73
N PRO A 202 -6.47 -1.03 5.47
CA PRO A 202 -7.34 -0.48 6.51
C PRO A 202 -6.54 0.05 7.71
N GLY A 203 -7.11 1.01 8.42
CA GLY A 203 -6.50 1.65 9.57
C GLY A 203 -6.55 0.80 10.84
N ILE A 204 -5.37 0.43 11.38
CA ILE A 204 -5.25 -0.46 12.54
C ILE A 204 -5.08 0.27 13.90
N TYR A 205 -4.99 1.60 13.92
CA TYR A 205 -4.60 2.37 15.11
C TYR A 205 -5.58 2.23 16.29
N SER A 206 -6.88 2.13 15.99
CA SER A 206 -7.90 1.95 17.02
C SER A 206 -7.87 0.53 17.63
N GLY A 207 -7.33 -0.43 16.89
CA GLY A 207 -7.30 -1.86 17.24
C GLY A 207 -6.07 -2.30 18.01
N THR A 208 -5.17 -1.36 18.37
CA THR A 208 -3.88 -1.67 19.00
C THR A 208 -3.99 -2.58 20.21
N LYS A 209 -5.06 -2.43 21.01
CA LYS A 209 -5.27 -3.26 22.20
C LYS A 209 -5.53 -4.72 21.84
N ASN A 210 -6.37 -4.96 20.82
CA ASN A 210 -6.73 -6.30 20.36
C ASN A 210 -5.51 -6.99 19.72
N PHE A 211 -4.63 -6.22 19.08
CA PHE A 211 -3.41 -6.75 18.45
C PHE A 211 -2.21 -6.86 19.40
N GLY A 212 -2.35 -6.47 20.68
CA GLY A 212 -1.25 -6.45 21.64
C GLY A 212 -0.12 -5.48 21.27
N ILE A 213 -0.43 -4.40 20.54
CA ILE A 213 0.53 -3.41 20.03
C ILE A 213 0.38 -2.11 20.81
N LYS A 214 1.50 -1.38 21.00
CA LYS A 214 1.46 -0.03 21.56
C LYS A 214 1.16 0.98 20.45
N LYS A 215 0.26 1.94 20.69
CA LYS A 215 -0.02 3.06 19.75
C LYS A 215 1.25 3.78 19.28
N LYS A 216 2.22 3.95 20.18
CA LYS A 216 3.54 4.53 19.86
C LYS A 216 4.27 3.74 18.76
N SER A 217 4.21 2.40 18.80
CA SER A 217 4.86 1.56 17.79
C SER A 217 4.26 1.81 16.42
N ILE A 218 2.92 1.89 16.31
CA ILE A 218 2.27 2.23 15.04
C ILE A 218 2.77 3.60 14.56
N ASN A 219 2.70 4.63 15.40
CA ASN A 219 3.13 5.97 15.01
C ASN A 219 4.60 6.09 14.61
N THR A 220 5.45 5.16 15.06
CA THR A 220 6.89 5.19 14.78
C THR A 220 7.24 4.41 13.52
N PHE A 221 6.58 3.28 13.29
CA PHE A 221 7.02 2.31 12.30
C PHE A 221 6.15 2.28 11.04
N THR A 222 4.90 2.76 11.10
CA THR A 222 3.97 2.61 10.00
C THR A 222 3.92 3.83 9.10
N ARG A 223 3.90 3.56 7.80
CA ARG A 223 3.58 4.53 6.76
C ARG A 223 2.52 3.91 5.86
N THR A 224 1.54 4.70 5.44
CA THR A 224 0.44 4.21 4.60
C THR A 224 0.17 5.15 3.44
N LEU A 225 0.05 4.58 2.25
CA LEU A 225 -0.46 5.24 1.06
C LEU A 225 -1.98 5.02 0.96
N ILE A 226 -2.74 6.11 0.92
CA ILE A 226 -4.20 6.11 1.00
C ILE A 226 -4.75 6.77 -0.27
N PRO A 227 -5.31 6.01 -1.22
CA PRO A 227 -6.07 6.58 -2.31
C PRO A 227 -7.35 7.24 -1.80
N GLU A 228 -7.66 8.42 -2.31
CA GLU A 228 -8.96 9.05 -2.10
C GLU A 228 -10.07 8.12 -2.60
N ASN A 229 -11.28 8.24 -2.05
CA ASN A 229 -12.44 7.40 -2.39
C ASN A 229 -12.27 5.87 -2.17
N ASP A 230 -11.11 5.38 -1.72
CA ASP A 230 -10.95 3.98 -1.30
C ASP A 230 -11.69 3.74 0.03
N LEU A 231 -12.78 2.99 -0.05
CA LEU A 231 -13.60 2.63 1.10
C LEU A 231 -12.80 1.85 2.16
N ILE A 232 -11.91 0.93 1.76
CA ILE A 232 -11.17 0.08 2.70
C ILE A 232 -10.11 0.88 3.44
N SER A 233 -9.38 1.73 2.73
CA SER A 233 -8.39 2.59 3.38
C SER A 233 -9.04 3.63 4.28
N SER A 234 -10.26 4.04 3.97
CA SER A 234 -11.05 4.95 4.81
C SER A 234 -11.62 4.29 6.07
N MET A 235 -11.61 2.95 6.13
CA MET A 235 -12.04 2.20 7.30
C MET A 235 -10.95 2.20 8.38
N GLY A 236 -11.35 2.43 9.63
CA GLY A 236 -10.39 2.49 10.73
C GLY A 236 -9.67 3.83 10.82
N ARG A 237 -8.73 3.92 11.76
CA ARG A 237 -7.83 5.06 11.89
C ARG A 237 -6.41 4.61 11.58
N HIS A 238 -5.72 5.37 10.74
CA HIS A 238 -4.29 5.18 10.48
C HIS A 238 -3.45 5.81 11.58
N GLY A 239 -2.29 5.22 11.84
CA GLY A 239 -1.24 5.82 12.65
C GLY A 239 0.01 6.00 11.80
N GLY A 240 0.98 6.75 12.33
CA GLY A 240 2.22 7.06 11.61
C GLY A 240 1.99 7.97 10.41
N GLU A 241 2.85 7.87 9.40
CA GLU A 241 2.83 8.71 8.21
C GLU A 241 1.71 8.30 7.27
N GLN A 242 0.97 9.28 6.75
CA GLN A 242 -0.13 9.06 5.82
C GLN A 242 0.11 9.87 4.56
N ILE A 243 0.19 9.19 3.42
CA ILE A 243 0.37 9.80 2.12
C ILE A 243 -0.94 9.63 1.37
N ASN A 244 -1.66 10.72 1.15
CA ASN A 244 -2.91 10.68 0.39
C ASN A 244 -2.62 10.90 -1.10
N VAL A 245 -3.28 10.13 -1.96
CA VAL A 245 -3.20 10.30 -3.43
C VAL A 245 -4.60 10.37 -4.03
N PRO A 246 -4.82 11.20 -5.06
CA PRO A 246 -6.13 11.30 -5.70
C PRO A 246 -6.54 9.97 -6.35
N CYS A 247 -7.85 9.72 -6.37
CA CYS A 247 -8.43 8.66 -7.19
C CYS A 247 -9.72 9.13 -7.83
N TYR A 248 -9.78 8.96 -9.15
CA TYR A 248 -10.86 9.46 -10.01
C TYR A 248 -11.87 8.36 -10.39
N GLU A 249 -11.85 7.23 -9.69
CA GLU A 249 -12.66 6.06 -9.98
C GLU A 249 -13.64 5.77 -8.83
N HIS A 250 -14.51 4.78 -9.00
CA HIS A 250 -15.34 4.30 -7.89
C HIS A 250 -14.51 3.53 -6.85
N PHE A 251 -15.03 3.42 -5.63
CA PHE A 251 -14.29 2.98 -4.45
C PHE A 251 -13.55 1.64 -4.58
N TRP A 252 -14.12 0.62 -5.24
CA TRP A 252 -13.42 -0.66 -5.45
C TRP A 252 -12.23 -0.56 -6.38
N LYS A 253 -12.35 0.27 -7.42
CA LYS A 253 -11.27 0.48 -8.36
C LYS A 253 -10.18 1.36 -7.77
N CYS A 254 -10.55 2.34 -6.93
CA CYS A 254 -9.58 3.09 -6.12
C CYS A 254 -8.80 2.22 -5.14
N HIS A 255 -9.47 1.22 -4.55
CA HIS A 255 -8.80 0.25 -3.69
C HIS A 255 -7.73 -0.55 -4.45
N GLY A 256 -7.98 -0.90 -5.72
CA GLY A 256 -7.09 -1.76 -6.51
C GLY A 256 -5.63 -1.29 -6.56
N ILE A 257 -4.71 -2.24 -6.34
CA ILE A 257 -3.26 -1.97 -6.35
C ILE A 257 -2.77 -1.39 -7.68
N LYS A 258 -3.30 -1.86 -8.83
CA LYS A 258 -2.95 -1.32 -10.15
C LYS A 258 -3.29 0.16 -10.27
N ASN A 259 -4.47 0.55 -9.80
CA ASN A 259 -4.93 1.93 -9.82
C ASN A 259 -3.98 2.83 -9.03
N THR A 260 -3.68 2.42 -7.79
CA THR A 260 -2.75 3.13 -6.91
C THR A 260 -1.35 3.22 -7.53
N LEU A 261 -0.83 2.12 -8.07
CA LEU A 261 0.45 2.09 -8.76
C LEU A 261 0.50 3.09 -9.93
N CYS A 262 -0.55 3.14 -10.75
CA CYS A 262 -0.66 4.07 -11.87
C CYS A 262 -0.81 5.52 -11.42
N THR A 263 -1.49 5.78 -10.30
CA THR A 263 -1.55 7.12 -9.69
C THR A 263 -0.18 7.60 -9.23
N ILE A 264 0.57 6.79 -8.47
CA ILE A 264 1.94 7.16 -8.05
C ILE A 264 2.80 7.42 -9.28
N SER A 265 2.69 6.54 -10.28
CA SER A 265 3.51 6.60 -11.48
C SER A 265 3.29 7.90 -12.28
N VAL A 266 2.05 8.37 -12.39
CA VAL A 266 1.77 9.64 -13.06
C VAL A 266 2.20 10.84 -12.22
N LEU A 267 1.94 10.82 -10.90
CA LEU A 267 2.31 11.94 -10.02
C LEU A 267 3.82 12.09 -9.84
N CYS A 268 4.57 10.99 -9.98
CA CYS A 268 6.02 10.96 -9.85
C CYS A 268 6.77 10.86 -11.18
N HIS A 269 6.06 11.06 -12.30
CA HIS A 269 6.65 11.07 -13.65
C HIS A 269 7.44 9.79 -14.01
N GLU A 270 7.01 8.62 -13.53
CA GLU A 270 7.67 7.33 -13.77
C GLU A 270 7.31 6.79 -15.17
N LYS A 271 7.96 7.35 -16.22
CA LYS A 271 7.68 7.06 -17.64
C LYS A 271 7.76 5.58 -18.01
N GLU A 272 8.59 4.81 -17.30
CA GLU A 272 8.74 3.36 -17.51
C GLU A 272 7.45 2.58 -17.26
N MET A 273 6.51 3.16 -16.50
CA MET A 273 5.19 2.56 -16.24
C MET A 273 4.15 2.88 -17.30
N HIS A 274 4.49 3.64 -18.36
CA HIS A 274 3.53 4.02 -19.40
C HIS A 274 2.82 2.82 -20.01
N SER A 275 3.54 1.76 -20.37
CA SER A 275 2.95 0.56 -20.98
C SER A 275 1.94 -0.14 -20.08
N LEU A 276 2.13 -0.08 -18.76
CA LEU A 276 1.24 -0.68 -17.75
C LEU A 276 0.00 0.19 -17.49
N CYS A 277 0.17 1.51 -17.49
CA CYS A 277 -0.79 2.47 -16.97
C CYS A 277 -1.46 3.36 -18.04
N LYS A 278 -1.14 3.15 -19.32
CA LYS A 278 -1.67 3.94 -20.44
C LYS A 278 -3.19 4.04 -20.44
N GLU A 279 -3.88 2.93 -20.17
CA GLU A 279 -5.34 2.91 -20.20
C GLU A 279 -5.93 3.77 -19.08
N GLU A 280 -5.43 3.63 -17.86
CA GLU A 280 -5.81 4.43 -16.70
C GLU A 280 -5.50 5.91 -16.92
N TRP A 281 -4.30 6.24 -17.38
CA TRP A 281 -3.89 7.62 -17.61
C TRP A 281 -4.73 8.32 -18.67
N ASN A 282 -5.04 7.62 -19.77
CA ASN A 282 -5.93 8.15 -20.81
C ASN A 282 -7.34 8.44 -20.25
N LYS A 283 -7.87 7.56 -19.39
CA LYS A 283 -9.18 7.78 -18.74
C LYS A 283 -9.19 9.00 -17.83
N TRP A 284 -8.06 9.30 -17.19
CA TRP A 284 -7.90 10.45 -16.29
C TRP A 284 -7.39 11.70 -17.01
N ASN A 285 -7.27 11.68 -18.34
CA ASN A 285 -6.72 12.78 -19.16
C ASN A 285 -5.28 13.16 -18.83
N PHE A 286 -4.46 12.19 -18.38
CA PHE A 286 -3.02 12.37 -18.22
C PHE A 286 -2.28 11.87 -19.46
N ASN A 287 -1.36 12.70 -19.99
CA ASN A 287 -0.53 12.34 -21.13
C ASN A 287 0.96 12.31 -20.75
N SER A 288 1.55 11.13 -20.68
CA SER A 288 2.96 10.99 -20.30
C SER A 288 3.99 11.48 -21.32
N THR A 289 3.56 12.03 -22.46
CA THR A 289 4.48 12.72 -23.37
C THR A 289 4.71 14.18 -22.99
N THR A 290 4.00 14.71 -21.98
CA THR A 290 4.08 16.13 -21.58
C THR A 290 5.04 16.39 -20.42
N TRP A 291 5.80 15.40 -19.98
CA TRP A 291 6.88 15.51 -18.99
C TRP A 291 7.99 14.51 -19.32
#